data_AF-A0A150QXX6-F1
#
_entry.id   AF-A0A150QXX6-F1
#
_cell.length_a   1.000
_cell.length_b   1.000
_cell.length_c   1.000
_cell.angle_alpha   90.00
_cell.angle_beta   90.00
_cell.angle_gamma   90.00
#
_symmetry.space_group_name_H-M   'P 1'
#
loop_
_entity.id
_entity.type
_entity.pdbx_description
1 polymer ?
#
loop_
_entity_poly.entity_id
_entity_poly.type
_entity_poly.pdbx_seq_one_letter_code
_entity_poly.pdbx_strand_id
1 'polypeptide(L)'
;MNHNDNDVNRALTSCLRDHAAVEDAVVASSGPDSSALVAYIVPDAHRAGEIRRACALEADGRLEGLSLHEPSAELLVAQRNRTETDFLYREIFLDNAYLRHGIELPEQACIIDVGANIGMFSTFAAKACPTARIVAIEPIAELSRAVRANAEIHGANITVLNCAIGSEAGRTEFTFYPNNTVMSGRFADVEDRDVLRAYLLTGDGAQEGRLLDDLVADRMAMERRSCEVMTLRQVVEIQRIGEIDLLKIDVEKAEMDVLSGMDEATWAKVAQIVIEVHDIGGRLGEVLKMLDDRGFVVAHDCDARMVKTGCYTVYGHRAQKRRAGARTGAPAPAERWPSRRKLADDLRAAIAGQLPGHPVPERFIFVSALPTEASLRELSALSRAEHAPRAPGGSRSEIESRLAGIWRELFGGNVLRPDADFFELGGNSLTAVRLLSRIEDSFGADVLAPDDIFTASRLDDMAAAIDATLAARQAAGGAA
;
A
#
# COMPACT_ATOMS: atom_id res chain seq x y z
N MET A 1 -14.93 32.49 -21.26
CA MET A 1 -13.57 31.98 -21.52
C MET A 1 -12.86 32.99 -22.39
N ASN A 2 -11.89 33.71 -21.82
CA ASN A 2 -11.11 34.72 -22.53
C ASN A 2 -10.13 34.03 -23.50
N HIS A 3 -9.81 34.70 -24.61
CA HIS A 3 -8.87 34.18 -25.63
C HIS A 3 -7.49 33.82 -25.03
N ASN A 4 -7.08 34.53 -23.98
CA ASN A 4 -5.81 34.37 -23.29
C ASN A 4 -5.70 33.05 -22.48
N ASP A 5 -6.80 32.59 -21.87
CA ASP A 5 -6.79 31.34 -21.08
C ASP A 5 -6.66 30.11 -21.98
N ASN A 6 -7.23 30.16 -23.19
CA ASN A 6 -7.10 29.11 -24.18
C ASN A 6 -5.67 28.96 -24.71
N ASP A 7 -4.93 30.06 -24.84
CA ASP A 7 -3.54 30.02 -25.29
C ASP A 7 -2.60 29.52 -24.19
N VAL A 8 -2.83 29.89 -22.92
CA VAL A 8 -2.09 29.34 -21.77
C VAL A 8 -2.31 27.82 -21.64
N ASN A 9 -3.57 27.36 -21.67
CA ASN A 9 -3.90 25.94 -21.57
C ASN A 9 -3.29 25.13 -22.73
N ARG A 10 -3.27 25.69 -23.95
CA ARG A 10 -2.65 25.06 -25.11
C ARG A 10 -1.13 24.96 -24.97
N ALA A 11 -0.46 26.01 -24.50
CA ALA A 11 0.98 26.00 -24.27
C ALA A 11 1.38 24.96 -23.21
N LEU A 12 0.67 24.93 -22.09
CA LEU A 12 0.89 23.94 -21.02
C LEU A 12 0.63 22.51 -21.53
N THR A 13 -0.46 22.31 -22.27
CA THR A 13 -0.79 21.00 -22.87
C THR A 13 0.33 20.53 -23.82
N SER A 14 0.87 21.42 -24.65
CA SER A 14 1.99 21.09 -25.54
C SER A 14 3.24 20.70 -24.74
N CYS A 15 3.61 21.51 -23.74
CA CYS A 15 4.78 21.23 -22.89
C CYS A 15 4.67 19.88 -22.18
N LEU A 16 3.48 19.52 -21.67
CA LEU A 16 3.24 18.24 -21.03
C LEU A 16 3.35 17.06 -22.01
N ARG A 17 2.84 17.21 -23.24
CA ARG A 17 2.94 16.19 -24.29
C ARG A 17 4.37 15.96 -24.78
N ASP A 18 5.24 16.97 -24.66
CA ASP A 18 6.66 16.84 -25.02
C ASP A 18 7.45 16.04 -23.97
N HIS A 19 6.87 15.77 -22.79
CA HIS A 19 7.52 14.97 -21.75
C HIS A 19 7.49 13.48 -22.09
N ALA A 20 8.64 12.80 -22.00
CA ALA A 20 8.79 11.41 -22.46
C ALA A 20 7.86 10.41 -21.74
N ALA A 21 7.46 10.70 -20.50
CA ALA A 21 6.57 9.86 -19.70
C ALA A 21 5.07 10.10 -19.94
N VAL A 22 4.72 10.97 -20.89
CA VAL A 22 3.34 11.37 -21.20
C VAL A 22 3.01 10.93 -22.62
N GLU A 23 1.97 10.12 -22.77
CA GLU A 23 1.42 9.74 -24.09
C GLU A 23 0.48 10.82 -24.62
N ASP A 24 -0.37 11.36 -23.74
CA ASP A 24 -1.28 12.45 -24.05
C ASP A 24 -1.58 13.28 -22.79
N ALA A 25 -1.97 14.52 -22.96
CA ALA A 25 -2.35 15.40 -21.88
C ALA A 25 -3.39 16.42 -22.36
N VAL A 26 -4.15 16.95 -21.40
CA VAL A 26 -4.95 18.17 -21.59
C VAL A 26 -4.99 18.97 -20.30
N VAL A 27 -4.77 20.27 -20.41
CA VAL A 27 -4.93 21.21 -19.30
C VAL A 27 -6.26 21.92 -19.42
N ALA A 28 -7.03 21.91 -18.34
CA ALA A 28 -8.29 22.61 -18.23
C ALA A 28 -8.30 23.50 -16.99
N SER A 29 -9.01 24.63 -17.09
CA SER A 29 -9.30 25.47 -15.93
C SER A 29 -10.36 24.80 -15.06
N SER A 30 -10.17 24.78 -13.74
CA SER A 30 -11.13 24.20 -12.77
C SER A 30 -12.49 24.91 -12.73
N GLY A 31 -12.63 26.03 -13.45
CA GLY A 31 -13.88 26.74 -13.70
C GLY A 31 -13.65 28.03 -14.50
N PRO A 32 -14.72 28.68 -15.01
CA PRO A 32 -14.61 29.93 -15.78
C PRO A 32 -14.15 31.15 -14.96
N ASP A 33 -14.25 31.10 -13.63
CA ASP A 33 -13.85 32.17 -12.68
C ASP A 33 -12.69 31.75 -11.75
N SER A 34 -12.08 30.58 -11.98
CA SER A 34 -10.99 30.04 -11.16
C SER A 34 -9.68 30.05 -11.96
N SER A 35 -8.61 30.59 -11.35
CA SER A 35 -7.25 30.52 -11.91
C SER A 35 -6.59 29.15 -11.71
N ALA A 36 -7.20 28.26 -10.93
CA ALA A 36 -6.64 26.94 -10.63
C ALA A 36 -6.74 26.02 -11.86
N LEU A 37 -5.59 25.52 -12.30
CA LEU A 37 -5.44 24.65 -13.47
C LEU A 37 -5.33 23.18 -13.06
N VAL A 38 -5.99 22.31 -13.81
CA VAL A 38 -5.95 20.86 -13.65
C VAL A 38 -5.39 20.23 -14.93
N ALA A 39 -4.34 19.43 -14.79
CA ALA A 39 -3.76 18.67 -15.89
C ALA A 39 -4.25 17.22 -15.85
N TYR A 40 -4.89 16.75 -16.91
CA TYR A 40 -5.22 15.35 -17.10
C TYR A 40 -4.14 14.71 -17.96
N ILE A 41 -3.53 13.64 -17.47
CA ILE A 41 -2.35 13.00 -18.06
C ILE A 41 -2.66 11.55 -18.38
N VAL A 42 -2.43 11.15 -19.62
CA VAL A 42 -2.34 9.74 -20.03
C VAL A 42 -0.86 9.34 -19.95
N PRO A 43 -0.45 8.49 -18.99
CA PRO A 43 0.95 8.11 -18.84
C PRO A 43 1.43 7.24 -20.00
N ASP A 44 2.68 7.42 -20.43
CA ASP A 44 3.32 6.57 -21.43
C ASP A 44 3.40 5.11 -20.97
N ALA A 45 3.02 4.17 -21.85
CA ALA A 45 2.92 2.76 -21.51
C ALA A 45 4.27 2.08 -21.19
N HIS A 46 5.39 2.65 -21.63
CA HIS A 46 6.72 2.07 -21.46
C HIS A 46 7.54 2.73 -20.35
N ARG A 47 7.54 4.06 -20.29
CA ARG A 47 8.30 4.87 -19.33
C ARG A 47 7.55 5.14 -18.03
N ALA A 48 6.21 5.17 -18.07
CA ALA A 48 5.33 5.33 -16.92
C ALA A 48 4.31 4.17 -16.82
N GLY A 49 4.75 2.96 -17.21
CA GLY A 49 3.88 1.81 -17.39
C GLY A 49 3.12 1.41 -16.12
N GLU A 50 3.72 1.56 -14.95
CA GLU A 50 3.09 1.30 -13.65
C GLU A 50 1.88 2.21 -13.44
N ILE A 51 2.05 3.50 -13.68
CA ILE A 51 0.96 4.48 -13.58
C ILE A 51 -0.11 4.18 -14.63
N ARG A 52 0.29 3.87 -15.87
CA ARG A 52 -0.65 3.54 -16.95
C ARG A 52 -1.53 2.34 -16.61
N ARG A 53 -0.95 1.27 -16.08
CA ARG A 53 -1.68 0.05 -15.67
C ARG A 53 -2.54 0.30 -14.44
N ALA A 54 -2.07 1.08 -13.47
CA ALA A 54 -2.86 1.48 -12.32
C ALA A 54 -4.11 2.30 -12.72
N CYS A 55 -3.96 3.26 -13.62
CA CYS A 55 -5.08 4.03 -14.17
C CYS A 55 -6.08 3.15 -14.95
N ALA A 56 -5.60 2.12 -15.66
CA ALA A 56 -6.48 1.17 -16.34
C ALA A 56 -7.29 0.35 -15.32
N LEU A 57 -6.66 -0.15 -14.25
CA LEU A 57 -7.34 -0.87 -13.17
C LEU A 57 -8.41 -0.01 -12.47
N GLU A 58 -8.12 1.25 -12.19
CA GLU A 58 -9.11 2.21 -11.65
C GLU A 58 -10.27 2.42 -12.62
N ALA A 59 -9.98 2.70 -13.89
CA ALA A 59 -11.00 2.98 -14.91
C ALA A 59 -11.93 1.79 -15.17
N ASP A 60 -11.39 0.57 -15.12
CA ASP A 60 -12.16 -0.68 -15.30
C ASP A 60 -12.89 -1.12 -14.02
N GLY A 61 -12.73 -0.40 -12.90
CA GLY A 61 -13.32 -0.75 -11.61
C GLY A 61 -12.71 -2.00 -10.95
N ARG A 62 -11.53 -2.46 -11.42
CA ARG A 62 -10.89 -3.73 -11.03
C ARG A 62 -10.13 -3.67 -9.71
N LEU A 63 -10.10 -2.52 -9.05
CA LEU A 63 -9.52 -2.37 -7.71
C LEU A 63 -10.46 -2.81 -6.58
N GLU A 64 -11.79 -2.88 -6.81
CA GLU A 64 -12.78 -3.50 -5.90
C GLU A 64 -12.51 -3.36 -4.38
N GLY A 65 -12.54 -2.13 -3.87
CA GLY A 65 -12.32 -1.83 -2.44
C GLY A 65 -10.85 -1.62 -2.05
N LEU A 66 -9.92 -1.73 -2.98
CA LEU A 66 -8.53 -1.31 -2.81
C LEU A 66 -8.36 0.15 -3.21
N SER A 67 -7.41 0.83 -2.58
CA SER A 67 -6.94 2.16 -2.98
C SER A 67 -5.47 2.12 -3.34
N LEU A 68 -5.03 3.02 -4.21
CA LEU A 68 -3.63 3.15 -4.58
C LEU A 68 -2.88 3.98 -3.53
N HIS A 69 -1.65 3.58 -3.25
CA HIS A 69 -0.75 4.24 -2.31
C HIS A 69 0.70 4.26 -2.82
N GLU A 70 1.44 5.29 -2.44
CA GLU A 70 2.84 5.49 -2.81
C GLU A 70 3.72 5.65 -1.57
N PRO A 71 4.17 4.53 -0.95
CA PRO A 71 5.04 4.59 0.23
C PRO A 71 6.41 5.23 -0.08
N SER A 72 6.80 5.30 -1.36
CA SER A 72 7.96 6.06 -1.83
C SER A 72 7.76 6.56 -3.26
N ALA A 73 8.68 7.38 -3.77
CA ALA A 73 8.66 7.83 -5.16
C ALA A 73 8.96 6.71 -6.18
N GLU A 74 9.32 5.52 -5.71
CA GLU A 74 9.76 4.39 -6.54
C GLU A 74 8.77 3.20 -6.51
N LEU A 75 7.64 3.35 -5.80
CA LEU A 75 6.68 2.28 -5.58
C LEU A 75 5.24 2.81 -5.57
N LEU A 76 4.40 2.24 -6.42
CA LEU A 76 2.96 2.43 -6.47
C LEU A 76 2.29 1.09 -6.23
N VAL A 77 1.41 1.00 -5.24
CA VAL A 77 0.77 -0.26 -4.84
C VAL A 77 -0.73 -0.06 -4.60
N ALA A 78 -1.53 -1.03 -5.03
CA ALA A 78 -2.90 -1.23 -4.60
C ALA A 78 -2.90 -1.89 -3.22
N GLN A 79 -3.62 -1.30 -2.27
CA GLN A 79 -3.63 -1.71 -0.87
C GLN A 79 -5.00 -1.51 -0.22
N ARG A 80 -5.17 -2.09 0.98
CA ARG A 80 -6.37 -1.95 1.80
C ARG A 80 -6.15 -1.07 3.03
N ASN A 81 -5.00 -1.20 3.67
CA ASN A 81 -4.57 -0.35 4.79
C ASN A 81 -3.21 0.30 4.53
N ARG A 82 -3.17 1.64 4.52
CA ARG A 82 -1.97 2.43 4.26
C ARG A 82 -0.89 2.27 5.33
N THR A 83 -1.27 2.29 6.60
CA THR A 83 -0.30 2.19 7.72
C THR A 83 0.42 0.83 7.67
N GLU A 84 -0.33 -0.22 7.39
CA GLU A 84 0.21 -1.57 7.20
C GLU A 84 1.13 -1.62 5.98
N THR A 85 0.74 -0.98 4.88
CA THR A 85 1.57 -0.89 3.67
C THR A 85 2.90 -0.18 3.94
N ASP A 86 2.89 0.92 4.70
CA ASP A 86 4.11 1.66 5.06
C ASP A 86 5.02 0.85 6.01
N PHE A 87 4.42 0.06 6.91
CA PHE A 87 5.16 -0.88 7.76
C PHE A 87 5.87 -1.95 6.92
N LEU A 88 5.11 -2.65 6.07
CA LEU A 88 5.64 -3.68 5.16
C LEU A 88 6.70 -3.08 4.21
N TYR A 89 6.50 -1.86 3.72
CA TYR A 89 7.49 -1.17 2.90
C TYR A 89 8.81 -0.98 3.64
N ARG A 90 8.78 -0.51 4.89
CA ARG A 90 10.00 -0.34 5.68
C ARG A 90 10.72 -1.67 5.90
N GLU A 91 10.00 -2.69 6.33
CA GLU A 91 10.56 -4.01 6.61
C GLU A 91 11.17 -4.67 5.36
N ILE A 92 10.42 -4.68 4.26
CA ILE A 92 10.81 -5.40 3.04
C ILE A 92 11.82 -4.59 2.22
N PHE A 93 11.57 -3.29 1.99
CA PHE A 93 12.36 -2.50 1.04
C PHE A 93 13.51 -1.73 1.69
N LEU A 94 13.32 -1.20 2.91
CA LEU A 94 14.35 -0.39 3.57
C LEU A 94 15.27 -1.24 4.43
N ASP A 95 14.68 -2.11 5.25
CA ASP A 95 15.43 -3.01 6.14
C ASP A 95 15.94 -4.24 5.38
N ASN A 96 15.41 -4.52 4.19
CA ASN A 96 15.76 -5.68 3.38
C ASN A 96 15.69 -6.98 4.20
N ALA A 97 14.60 -7.16 4.94
CA ALA A 97 14.48 -8.26 5.91
C ALA A 97 14.70 -9.63 5.27
N TYR A 98 14.19 -9.88 4.06
CA TYR A 98 14.18 -11.23 3.47
C TYR A 98 15.43 -11.61 2.67
N LEU A 99 16.30 -10.68 2.28
CA LEU A 99 17.54 -10.97 1.52
C LEU A 99 18.79 -10.71 2.38
N ARG A 100 18.88 -11.40 3.50
CA ARG A 100 20.00 -11.36 4.46
C ARG A 100 20.68 -12.72 4.57
N HIS A 101 21.78 -12.79 5.31
CA HIS A 101 22.43 -14.05 5.69
C HIS A 101 22.72 -15.01 4.53
N GLY A 102 23.09 -14.45 3.38
CA GLY A 102 23.45 -15.22 2.18
C GLY A 102 22.27 -15.65 1.30
N ILE A 103 21.05 -15.17 1.60
CA ILE A 103 19.89 -15.30 0.70
C ILE A 103 20.04 -14.36 -0.49
N GLU A 104 19.99 -14.91 -1.70
CA GLU A 104 20.17 -14.17 -2.96
C GLU A 104 19.13 -14.62 -3.98
N LEU A 105 18.70 -13.72 -4.87
CA LEU A 105 17.81 -14.05 -5.98
C LEU A 105 18.63 -14.25 -7.26
N PRO A 106 18.77 -15.48 -7.78
CA PRO A 106 19.42 -15.69 -9.07
C PRO A 106 18.57 -15.14 -10.23
N GLU A 107 19.20 -14.98 -11.40
CA GLU A 107 18.48 -14.70 -12.64
C GLU A 107 17.40 -15.77 -12.88
N GLN A 108 16.21 -15.36 -13.30
CA GLN A 108 15.07 -16.24 -13.55
C GLN A 108 14.64 -17.07 -12.33
N ALA A 109 14.87 -16.56 -11.12
CA ALA A 109 14.51 -17.24 -9.87
C ALA A 109 13.05 -17.72 -9.87
N CYS A 110 12.83 -18.97 -9.44
CA CYS A 110 11.50 -19.47 -9.09
C CYS A 110 11.25 -19.26 -7.59
N ILE A 111 10.28 -18.41 -7.27
CA ILE A 111 9.98 -17.99 -5.89
C ILE A 111 8.58 -18.48 -5.52
N ILE A 112 8.42 -19.02 -4.32
CA ILE A 112 7.12 -19.26 -3.71
C ILE A 112 7.00 -18.34 -2.49
N ASP A 113 5.95 -17.53 -2.46
CA ASP A 113 5.61 -16.58 -1.39
C ASP A 113 4.33 -17.06 -0.71
N VAL A 114 4.48 -17.73 0.44
CA VAL A 114 3.37 -18.25 1.25
C VAL A 114 3.00 -17.22 2.32
N GLY A 115 1.75 -16.75 2.29
CA GLY A 115 1.31 -15.62 3.11
C GLY A 115 1.75 -14.31 2.47
N ALA A 116 1.26 -14.08 1.25
CA ALA A 116 1.69 -12.93 0.45
C ALA A 116 1.08 -11.60 0.93
N ASN A 117 0.00 -11.61 1.71
CA ASN A 117 -0.77 -10.42 2.10
C ASN A 117 -1.13 -9.59 0.84
N ILE A 118 -0.81 -8.30 0.77
CA ILE A 118 -1.02 -7.47 -0.42
C ILE A 118 0.05 -7.67 -1.52
N GLY A 119 1.00 -8.58 -1.32
CA GLY A 119 2.04 -8.94 -2.29
C GLY A 119 3.28 -8.03 -2.27
N MET A 120 3.59 -7.38 -1.14
CA MET A 120 4.74 -6.48 -1.03
C MET A 120 6.08 -7.20 -1.24
N PHE A 121 6.27 -8.38 -0.66
CA PHE A 121 7.49 -9.18 -0.87
C PHE A 121 7.58 -9.66 -2.32
N SER A 122 6.49 -10.21 -2.88
CA SER A 122 6.41 -10.57 -4.29
C SER A 122 6.76 -9.41 -5.23
N THR A 123 6.28 -8.20 -4.93
CA THR A 123 6.59 -6.98 -5.70
C THR A 123 8.05 -6.58 -5.56
N PHE A 124 8.60 -6.62 -4.34
CA PHE A 124 10.01 -6.40 -4.07
C PHE A 124 10.90 -7.37 -4.86
N ALA A 125 10.58 -8.67 -4.80
CA ALA A 125 11.32 -9.71 -5.50
C ALA A 125 11.25 -9.54 -7.02
N ALA A 126 10.10 -9.15 -7.57
CA ALA A 126 9.97 -8.83 -8.99
C ALA A 126 10.79 -7.60 -9.41
N LYS A 127 10.90 -6.58 -8.56
CA LYS A 127 11.76 -5.41 -8.82
C LYS A 127 13.24 -5.77 -8.74
N ALA A 128 13.64 -6.61 -7.77
CA ALA A 128 15.01 -7.08 -7.61
C ALA A 128 15.42 -8.07 -8.72
N CYS A 129 14.50 -8.91 -9.17
CA CYS A 129 14.69 -9.88 -10.25
C CYS A 129 13.50 -9.83 -11.24
N PRO A 130 13.53 -8.93 -12.24
CA PRO A 130 12.43 -8.77 -13.22
C PRO A 130 12.12 -10.00 -14.06
N THR A 131 13.03 -10.97 -14.09
CA THR A 131 12.86 -12.25 -14.80
C THR A 131 12.35 -13.37 -13.90
N ALA A 132 12.16 -13.12 -12.60
CA ALA A 132 11.67 -14.12 -11.66
C ALA A 132 10.28 -14.60 -12.04
N ARG A 133 10.02 -15.88 -11.76
CA ARG A 133 8.68 -16.47 -11.75
C ARG A 133 8.26 -16.61 -10.30
N ILE A 134 7.16 -15.96 -9.91
CA ILE A 134 6.72 -15.92 -8.52
C ILE A 134 5.35 -16.60 -8.41
N VAL A 135 5.18 -17.47 -7.42
CA VAL A 135 3.89 -18.02 -7.02
C VAL A 135 3.54 -17.46 -5.65
N ALA A 136 2.60 -16.53 -5.63
CA ALA A 136 2.13 -15.87 -4.42
C ALA A 136 0.84 -16.54 -3.92
N ILE A 137 0.81 -16.90 -2.64
CA ILE A 137 -0.30 -17.63 -2.03
C ILE A 137 -0.88 -16.80 -0.90
N GLU A 138 -2.17 -16.49 -1.00
CA GLU A 138 -2.87 -15.64 -0.03
C GLU A 138 -4.32 -16.13 0.13
N PRO A 139 -4.72 -16.65 1.31
CA PRO A 139 -6.06 -17.18 1.54
C PRO A 139 -7.18 -16.14 1.54
N ILE A 140 -6.89 -14.87 1.87
CA ILE A 140 -7.90 -13.81 1.93
C ILE A 140 -8.16 -13.29 0.52
N ALA A 141 -9.41 -13.38 0.08
CA ALA A 141 -9.79 -13.03 -1.30
C ALA A 141 -9.43 -11.58 -1.64
N GLU A 142 -9.71 -10.65 -0.72
CA GLU A 142 -9.42 -9.22 -0.77
C GLU A 142 -7.91 -8.96 -0.96
N LEU A 143 -7.07 -9.58 -0.14
CA LEU A 143 -5.61 -9.42 -0.21
C LEU A 143 -5.04 -10.10 -1.46
N SER A 144 -5.57 -11.27 -1.84
CA SER A 144 -5.21 -11.92 -3.11
C SER A 144 -5.58 -11.07 -4.33
N ARG A 145 -6.65 -10.24 -4.25
CA ARG A 145 -6.96 -9.24 -5.29
C ARG A 145 -5.90 -8.15 -5.31
N ALA A 146 -5.44 -7.67 -4.15
CA ALA A 146 -4.34 -6.72 -4.07
C ALA A 146 -3.05 -7.27 -4.70
N VAL A 147 -2.70 -8.53 -4.43
CA VAL A 147 -1.54 -9.19 -5.06
C VAL A 147 -1.68 -9.21 -6.59
N ARG A 148 -2.87 -9.54 -7.12
CA ARG A 148 -3.12 -9.54 -8.58
C ARG A 148 -3.03 -8.14 -9.17
N ALA A 149 -3.60 -7.13 -8.51
CA ALA A 149 -3.51 -5.74 -8.93
C ALA A 149 -2.05 -5.26 -8.94
N ASN A 150 -1.28 -5.56 -7.89
CA ASN A 150 0.14 -5.20 -7.81
C ASN A 150 0.99 -5.94 -8.84
N ALA A 151 0.71 -7.21 -9.11
CA ALA A 151 1.35 -7.96 -10.19
C ALA A 151 1.13 -7.29 -11.55
N GLU A 152 -0.09 -6.86 -11.83
CA GLU A 152 -0.42 -6.15 -13.07
C GLU A 152 0.22 -4.76 -13.11
N ILE A 153 0.11 -3.95 -12.05
CA ILE A 153 0.74 -2.63 -11.96
C ILE A 153 2.23 -2.75 -12.27
N HIS A 154 2.93 -3.74 -11.73
CA HIS A 154 4.37 -3.91 -11.97
C HIS A 154 4.73 -4.72 -13.21
N GLY A 155 3.74 -5.24 -13.96
CA GLY A 155 4.00 -6.11 -15.12
C GLY A 155 4.82 -7.36 -14.74
N ALA A 156 4.65 -7.83 -13.50
CA ALA A 156 5.45 -8.88 -12.90
C ALA A 156 4.87 -10.26 -13.19
N ASN A 157 5.73 -11.27 -13.36
CA ASN A 157 5.32 -12.65 -13.55
C ASN A 157 4.96 -13.31 -12.21
N ILE A 158 3.84 -12.88 -11.62
CA ILE A 158 3.30 -13.38 -10.36
C ILE A 158 2.01 -14.16 -10.64
N THR A 159 2.02 -15.45 -10.29
CA THR A 159 0.81 -16.30 -10.28
C THR A 159 0.22 -16.30 -8.88
N VAL A 160 -1.05 -15.91 -8.75
CA VAL A 160 -1.73 -15.80 -7.45
C VAL A 160 -2.63 -17.00 -7.19
N LEU A 161 -2.39 -17.71 -6.08
CA LEU A 161 -3.24 -18.79 -5.59
C LEU A 161 -4.02 -18.31 -4.37
N ASN A 162 -5.35 -18.30 -4.47
CA ASN A 162 -6.22 -17.91 -3.36
C ASN A 162 -6.62 -19.12 -2.51
N CYS A 163 -5.66 -19.62 -1.74
CA CYS A 163 -5.82 -20.75 -0.83
C CYS A 163 -4.90 -20.58 0.38
N ALA A 164 -5.16 -21.31 1.45
CA ALA A 164 -4.22 -21.49 2.55
C ALA A 164 -3.30 -22.67 2.24
N ILE A 165 -2.13 -22.68 2.90
CA ILE A 165 -1.21 -23.80 2.87
C ILE A 165 -1.22 -24.50 4.22
N GLY A 166 -1.31 -25.83 4.20
CA GLY A 166 -1.31 -26.64 5.42
C GLY A 166 -0.71 -28.02 5.22
N SER A 167 -0.81 -28.84 6.27
CA SER A 167 -0.25 -30.19 6.31
C SER A 167 -1.04 -31.20 5.48
N GLU A 168 -2.33 -30.94 5.25
CA GLU A 168 -3.23 -31.76 4.43
C GLU A 168 -4.17 -30.89 3.59
N ALA A 169 -4.62 -31.44 2.47
CA ALA A 169 -5.57 -30.76 1.60
C ALA A 169 -6.99 -30.82 2.17
N GLY A 170 -7.75 -29.74 2.04
CA GLY A 170 -9.11 -29.71 2.53
C GLY A 170 -9.70 -28.31 2.60
N ARG A 171 -10.47 -28.05 3.65
CA ARG A 171 -11.01 -26.72 3.96
C ARG A 171 -10.70 -26.40 5.41
N THR A 172 -10.43 -25.12 5.67
CA THR A 172 -10.26 -24.62 7.03
C THR A 172 -11.06 -23.35 7.25
N GLU A 173 -11.28 -23.01 8.52
CA GLU A 173 -11.74 -21.69 8.92
C GLU A 173 -10.54 -20.93 9.48
N PHE A 174 -10.45 -19.65 9.16
CA PHE A 174 -9.43 -18.76 9.70
C PHE A 174 -10.07 -17.45 10.16
N THR A 175 -9.38 -16.78 11.07
CA THR A 175 -9.80 -15.49 11.60
C THR A 175 -9.20 -14.37 10.76
N PHE A 176 -10.05 -13.52 10.21
CA PHE A 176 -9.67 -12.35 9.45
C PHE A 176 -9.94 -11.08 10.26
N TYR A 177 -8.97 -10.18 10.33
CA TYR A 177 -9.08 -8.86 10.94
C TYR A 177 -8.99 -7.79 9.84
N PRO A 178 -10.13 -7.25 9.35
CA PRO A 178 -10.13 -6.30 8.23
C PRO A 178 -9.29 -5.05 8.47
N ASN A 179 -9.19 -4.62 9.73
CA ASN A 179 -8.49 -3.41 10.15
C ASN A 179 -7.06 -3.67 10.68
N ASN A 180 -6.60 -4.93 10.62
CA ASN A 180 -5.24 -5.35 10.99
C ASN A 180 -4.87 -6.64 10.24
N THR A 181 -4.64 -6.56 8.93
CA THR A 181 -4.61 -7.76 8.10
C THR A 181 -3.35 -8.61 8.33
N VAL A 182 -2.25 -8.02 8.79
CA VAL A 182 -1.03 -8.74 9.20
C VAL A 182 -1.32 -9.81 10.25
N MET A 183 -2.17 -9.53 11.25
CA MET A 183 -2.45 -10.47 12.34
C MET A 183 -3.50 -11.54 11.97
N SER A 184 -3.95 -11.58 10.72
CA SER A 184 -4.98 -12.53 10.28
C SER A 184 -4.37 -13.92 10.08
N GLY A 185 -4.97 -14.93 10.70
CA GLY A 185 -4.41 -16.27 10.71
C GLY A 185 -5.37 -17.35 11.18
N ARG A 186 -5.00 -18.62 10.96
CA ARG A 186 -5.77 -19.80 11.39
C ARG A 186 -5.82 -19.92 12.92
N PHE A 187 -4.76 -19.51 13.60
CA PHE A 187 -4.60 -19.63 15.05
C PHE A 187 -4.65 -18.28 15.78
N ALA A 188 -5.22 -17.23 15.16
CA ALA A 188 -5.31 -15.94 15.83
C ALA A 188 -6.23 -16.01 17.05
N ASP A 189 -5.76 -15.50 18.19
CA ASP A 189 -6.35 -15.68 19.52
C ASP A 189 -6.46 -14.36 20.33
N VAL A 190 -7.08 -14.43 21.50
CA VAL A 190 -7.37 -13.27 22.37
C VAL A 190 -6.10 -12.66 22.99
N GLU A 191 -5.00 -13.42 23.06
CA GLU A 191 -3.70 -12.97 23.58
C GLU A 191 -3.07 -11.89 22.68
N ASP A 192 -3.48 -11.78 21.41
CA ASP A 192 -3.08 -10.72 20.48
C ASP A 192 -3.58 -9.32 20.92
N ARG A 193 -4.58 -9.24 21.80
CA ARG A 193 -5.11 -7.96 22.32
C ARG A 193 -4.09 -7.21 23.17
N ASP A 194 -3.40 -7.91 24.05
CA ASP A 194 -2.44 -7.29 24.97
C ASP A 194 -1.14 -6.90 24.23
N VAL A 195 -0.77 -7.66 23.19
CA VAL A 195 0.30 -7.32 22.25
C VAL A 195 -0.07 -6.08 21.42
N LEU A 196 -1.27 -6.04 20.84
CA LEU A 196 -1.78 -4.89 20.09
C LEU A 196 -1.87 -3.64 20.98
N ARG A 197 -2.34 -3.79 22.24
CA ARG A 197 -2.37 -2.72 23.24
C ARG A 197 -0.96 -2.24 23.56
N ALA A 198 0.01 -3.15 23.75
CA ALA A 198 1.40 -2.78 23.98
C ALA A 198 2.02 -2.05 22.77
N TYR A 199 1.68 -2.46 21.54
CA TYR A 199 2.12 -1.84 20.30
C TYR A 199 1.59 -0.39 20.17
N LEU A 200 0.30 -0.19 20.43
CA LEU A 200 -0.33 1.14 20.43
C LEU A 200 0.22 2.06 21.52
N LEU A 201 0.67 1.50 22.66
CA LEU A 201 1.26 2.24 23.77
C LEU A 201 2.75 2.58 23.60
N THR A 202 3.44 2.00 22.60
CA THR A 202 4.87 2.30 22.34
C THR A 202 5.12 3.60 21.56
N GLY A 203 4.07 4.33 21.17
CA GLY A 203 4.20 5.71 20.67
C GLY A 203 4.22 6.73 21.82
N ASP A 204 4.96 7.82 21.64
CA ASP A 204 5.37 8.77 22.70
C ASP A 204 4.21 9.67 23.22
N GLY A 205 3.25 9.05 23.88
CA GLY A 205 2.32 9.70 24.79
C GLY A 205 1.14 8.79 25.06
N ALA A 206 1.20 8.19 26.24
CA ALA A 206 0.14 7.42 26.86
C ALA A 206 -1.16 8.24 26.84
N GLN A 207 -2.13 7.78 26.05
CA GLN A 207 -3.53 8.00 26.39
C GLN A 207 -4.06 6.71 27.00
N GLU A 208 -4.44 6.79 28.27
CA GLU A 208 -5.28 5.80 28.93
C GLU A 208 -6.74 6.25 28.79
N GLY A 209 -7.64 5.37 28.36
CA GLY A 209 -9.09 5.65 28.31
C GLY A 209 -9.86 4.92 27.23
N ARG A 210 -11.19 5.14 27.19
CA ARG A 210 -12.16 4.49 26.28
C ARG A 210 -11.76 4.50 24.80
N LEU A 211 -11.16 5.59 24.30
CA LEU A 211 -10.73 5.66 22.90
C LEU A 211 -9.68 4.60 22.53
N LEU A 212 -8.77 4.24 23.45
CA LEU A 212 -7.79 3.17 23.20
C LEU A 212 -8.50 1.81 23.15
N ASP A 213 -9.48 1.60 24.01
CA ASP A 213 -10.28 0.36 24.04
C ASP A 213 -11.16 0.24 22.79
N ASP A 214 -11.74 1.34 22.30
CA ASP A 214 -12.54 1.37 21.08
C ASP A 214 -11.68 1.13 19.83
N LEU A 215 -10.47 1.70 19.75
CA LEU A 215 -9.51 1.42 18.67
C LEU A 215 -8.97 0.00 18.67
N VAL A 216 -8.71 -0.56 19.85
CA VAL A 216 -8.33 -1.97 19.99
C VAL A 216 -9.51 -2.85 19.58
N ALA A 217 -10.74 -2.53 20.01
CA ALA A 217 -11.94 -3.27 19.64
C ALA A 217 -12.19 -3.25 18.13
N ASP A 218 -12.03 -2.08 17.49
CA ASP A 218 -12.18 -1.91 16.05
C ASP A 218 -11.12 -2.71 15.26
N ARG A 219 -9.85 -2.64 15.67
CA ARG A 219 -8.77 -3.46 15.06
C ARG A 219 -8.89 -4.95 15.33
N MET A 220 -9.62 -5.35 16.38
CA MET A 220 -9.92 -6.73 16.70
C MET A 220 -11.31 -7.17 16.22
N ALA A 221 -11.98 -6.38 15.39
CA ALA A 221 -13.18 -6.81 14.69
C ALA A 221 -12.84 -8.04 13.84
N MET A 222 -13.31 -9.20 14.27
CA MET A 222 -12.96 -10.48 13.68
C MET A 222 -14.07 -11.01 12.78
N GLU A 223 -13.68 -11.58 11.66
CA GLU A 223 -14.56 -12.32 10.78
C GLU A 223 -14.03 -13.75 10.59
N ARG A 224 -14.90 -14.75 10.74
CA ARG A 224 -14.56 -16.13 10.37
C ARG A 224 -14.76 -16.30 8.88
N ARG A 225 -13.71 -16.72 8.19
CA ARG A 225 -13.72 -16.97 6.74
C ARG A 225 -13.27 -18.40 6.49
N SER A 226 -13.90 -19.06 5.51
CA SER A 226 -13.51 -20.40 5.08
C SER A 226 -12.76 -20.32 3.76
N CYS A 227 -11.61 -20.99 3.67
CA CYS A 227 -10.83 -21.11 2.43
C CYS A 227 -10.45 -22.57 2.15
N GLU A 228 -10.06 -22.80 0.90
CA GLU A 228 -9.43 -24.06 0.48
C GLU A 228 -8.01 -24.14 1.05
N VAL A 229 -7.62 -25.34 1.49
CA VAL A 229 -6.27 -25.64 1.94
C VAL A 229 -5.62 -26.58 0.95
N MET A 230 -4.40 -26.23 0.53
CA MET A 230 -3.53 -27.07 -0.29
C MET A 230 -2.25 -27.39 0.48
N THR A 231 -1.57 -28.46 0.10
CA THR A 231 -0.19 -28.68 0.59
C THR A 231 0.82 -28.02 -0.35
N LEU A 232 2.02 -27.68 0.17
CA LEU A 232 3.10 -27.15 -0.70
C LEU A 232 3.47 -28.13 -1.80
N ARG A 233 3.39 -29.44 -1.54
CA ARG A 233 3.56 -30.48 -2.55
C ARG A 233 2.59 -30.29 -3.73
N GLN A 234 1.30 -30.10 -3.45
CA GLN A 234 0.29 -29.89 -4.50
C GLN A 234 0.56 -28.62 -5.30
N VAL A 235 0.96 -27.53 -4.63
CA VAL A 235 1.34 -26.29 -5.32
C VAL A 235 2.49 -26.55 -6.30
N VAL A 236 3.55 -27.23 -5.84
CA VAL A 236 4.71 -27.58 -6.66
C VAL A 236 4.34 -28.46 -7.86
N GLU A 237 3.44 -29.42 -7.67
CA GLU A 237 2.95 -30.30 -8.74
C GLU A 237 2.11 -29.53 -9.78
N ILE A 238 1.12 -28.75 -9.32
CA ILE A 238 0.20 -27.98 -10.19
C ILE A 238 0.95 -26.90 -10.98
N GLN A 239 1.86 -26.19 -10.31
CA GLN A 239 2.67 -25.15 -10.93
C GLN A 239 3.86 -25.72 -11.71
N ARG A 240 4.06 -27.05 -11.71
CA ARG A 240 5.14 -27.76 -12.40
C ARG A 240 6.51 -27.19 -12.05
N ILE A 241 6.76 -26.99 -10.76
CA ILE A 241 8.00 -26.39 -10.25
C ILE A 241 9.07 -27.48 -10.12
N GLY A 242 10.17 -27.31 -10.87
CA GLY A 242 11.32 -28.21 -10.83
C GLY A 242 12.31 -27.90 -9.71
N GLU A 243 12.51 -26.61 -9.41
CA GLU A 243 13.43 -26.08 -8.40
C GLU A 243 12.80 -24.83 -7.78
N ILE A 244 13.01 -24.63 -6.47
CA ILE A 244 12.54 -23.46 -5.74
C ILE A 244 13.78 -22.70 -5.27
N ASP A 245 14.09 -21.59 -5.94
CA ASP A 245 15.25 -20.77 -5.62
C ASP A 245 15.07 -20.06 -4.28
N LEU A 246 13.83 -19.66 -3.96
CA LEU A 246 13.47 -19.11 -2.66
C LEU A 246 12.03 -19.49 -2.26
N LEU A 247 11.89 -20.07 -1.07
CA LEU A 247 10.61 -20.30 -0.40
C LEU A 247 10.47 -19.30 0.75
N LYS A 248 9.58 -18.31 0.61
CA LYS A 248 9.20 -17.40 1.71
C LYS A 248 7.95 -17.95 2.39
N ILE A 249 7.97 -18.02 3.71
CA ILE A 249 6.83 -18.47 4.53
C ILE A 249 6.62 -17.47 5.66
N ASP A 250 5.42 -16.94 5.74
CA ASP A 250 5.03 -15.96 6.73
C ASP A 250 3.52 -16.08 6.93
N VAL A 251 3.17 -17.00 7.82
CA VAL A 251 1.80 -17.45 8.03
C VAL A 251 1.55 -17.51 9.51
N GLU A 252 1.39 -16.35 10.13
CA GLU A 252 0.95 -16.12 11.52
C GLU A 252 0.57 -17.39 12.31
N LYS A 253 1.55 -17.96 13.02
CA LYS A 253 1.44 -19.13 13.93
C LYS A 253 1.16 -20.49 13.27
N ALA A 254 1.04 -20.57 11.95
CA ALA A 254 0.77 -21.78 11.16
C ALA A 254 2.00 -22.34 10.42
N GLU A 255 3.21 -21.89 10.78
CA GLU A 255 4.46 -22.22 10.11
C GLU A 255 4.70 -23.74 10.03
N MET A 256 4.46 -24.43 11.14
CA MET A 256 4.67 -25.88 11.24
C MET A 256 3.69 -26.68 10.37
N ASP A 257 2.47 -26.19 10.17
CA ASP A 257 1.50 -26.81 9.28
C ASP A 257 1.99 -26.77 7.82
N VAL A 258 2.55 -25.62 7.42
CA VAL A 258 3.14 -25.45 6.08
C VAL A 258 4.32 -26.39 5.86
N LEU A 259 5.26 -26.43 6.82
CA LEU A 259 6.45 -27.28 6.74
C LEU A 259 6.10 -28.78 6.73
N SER A 260 5.08 -29.17 7.51
CA SER A 260 4.62 -30.57 7.59
C SER A 260 3.91 -31.04 6.32
N GLY A 261 3.40 -30.12 5.50
CA GLY A 261 2.79 -30.42 4.21
C GLY A 261 3.79 -30.74 3.08
N MET A 262 5.09 -30.69 3.37
CA MET A 262 6.16 -30.97 2.40
C MET A 262 6.70 -32.39 2.58
N ASP A 263 6.74 -33.16 1.49
CA ASP A 263 7.47 -34.43 1.44
C ASP A 263 8.97 -34.21 1.14
N GLU A 264 9.78 -35.25 1.30
CA GLU A 264 11.24 -35.18 1.06
C GLU A 264 11.59 -34.78 -0.38
N ALA A 265 10.74 -35.14 -1.36
CA ALA A 265 10.91 -34.73 -2.75
C ALA A 265 10.70 -33.22 -2.93
N THR A 266 9.74 -32.64 -2.22
CA THR A 266 9.49 -31.19 -2.19
C THR A 266 10.62 -30.45 -1.48
N TRP A 267 11.06 -30.96 -0.32
CA TRP A 267 12.22 -30.42 0.41
C TRP A 267 13.50 -30.41 -0.43
N ALA A 268 13.73 -31.46 -1.21
CA ALA A 268 14.88 -31.56 -2.10
C ALA A 268 14.88 -30.51 -3.22
N LYS A 269 13.76 -29.83 -3.51
CA LYS A 269 13.68 -28.76 -4.51
C LYS A 269 14.05 -27.38 -3.97
N VAL A 270 13.99 -27.18 -2.65
CA VAL A 270 14.23 -25.88 -2.01
C VAL A 270 15.73 -25.61 -1.89
N ALA A 271 16.20 -24.54 -2.56
CA ALA A 271 17.56 -24.05 -2.47
C ALA A 271 17.75 -23.11 -1.28
N GLN A 272 16.78 -22.22 -1.06
CA GLN A 272 16.78 -21.23 0.00
C GLN A 272 15.38 -21.10 0.60
N ILE A 273 15.31 -20.86 1.91
CA ILE A 273 14.07 -20.66 2.65
C ILE A 273 14.24 -19.47 3.58
N VAL A 274 13.22 -18.63 3.65
CA VAL A 274 13.09 -17.60 4.67
C VAL A 274 11.72 -17.78 5.31
N ILE A 275 11.69 -17.98 6.62
CA ILE A 275 10.46 -18.28 7.35
C ILE A 275 10.37 -17.41 8.60
N GLU A 276 9.25 -16.72 8.77
CA GLU A 276 8.92 -16.07 10.04
C GLU A 276 8.31 -17.08 10.98
N VAL A 277 8.89 -17.21 12.18
CA VAL A 277 8.54 -18.22 13.18
C VAL A 277 8.15 -17.57 14.49
N HIS A 278 6.91 -17.78 14.88
CA HIS A 278 6.43 -17.46 16.22
C HIS A 278 6.90 -18.51 17.23
N ASP A 279 7.76 -18.14 18.17
CA ASP A 279 8.36 -19.07 19.15
C ASP A 279 7.39 -19.45 20.27
N ILE A 280 6.43 -20.30 19.93
CA ILE A 280 5.45 -20.85 20.86
C ILE A 280 5.90 -22.27 21.24
N GLY A 281 6.27 -22.45 22.51
CA GLY A 281 6.66 -23.77 23.03
C GLY A 281 8.04 -24.27 22.55
N GLY A 282 8.95 -23.38 22.15
CA GLY A 282 10.28 -23.75 21.64
C GLY A 282 10.31 -24.07 20.14
N ARG A 283 9.27 -23.68 19.40
CA ARG A 283 9.12 -23.87 17.96
C ARG A 283 10.32 -23.35 17.17
N LEU A 284 10.94 -22.25 17.59
CA LEU A 284 12.13 -21.73 16.91
C LEU A 284 13.25 -22.78 16.87
N GLY A 285 13.51 -23.44 18.01
CA GLY A 285 14.53 -24.48 18.10
C GLY A 285 14.21 -25.69 17.22
N GLU A 286 12.92 -26.07 17.13
CA GLU A 286 12.46 -27.15 16.28
C GLU A 286 12.69 -26.85 14.79
N VAL A 287 12.32 -25.64 14.34
CA VAL A 287 12.50 -25.21 12.94
C VAL A 287 13.98 -25.14 12.58
N LEU A 288 14.82 -24.54 13.43
CA LEU A 288 16.27 -24.46 13.22
C LEU A 288 16.88 -25.86 13.07
N LYS A 289 16.54 -26.79 13.97
CA LYS A 289 17.00 -28.16 13.90
C LYS A 289 16.49 -28.88 12.64
N MET A 290 15.23 -28.68 12.27
CA MET A 290 14.63 -29.28 11.08
C MET A 290 15.37 -28.89 9.79
N LEU A 291 15.75 -27.62 9.67
CA LEU A 291 16.50 -27.09 8.53
C LEU A 291 17.97 -27.58 8.54
N ASP A 292 18.63 -27.57 9.70
CA ASP A 292 20.01 -28.07 9.85
C ASP A 292 20.11 -29.57 9.52
N ASP A 293 19.21 -30.41 10.05
CA ASP A 293 19.13 -31.84 9.75
C ASP A 293 18.91 -32.11 8.25
N ARG A 294 18.29 -31.16 7.55
CA ARG A 294 18.07 -31.21 6.10
C ARG A 294 19.23 -30.64 5.31
N GLY A 295 20.29 -30.14 5.93
CA GLY A 295 21.51 -29.65 5.27
C GLY A 295 21.41 -28.20 4.77
N PHE A 296 20.60 -27.37 5.42
CA PHE A 296 20.65 -25.93 5.26
C PHE A 296 21.69 -25.33 6.21
N VAL A 297 22.41 -24.31 5.76
CA VAL A 297 23.12 -23.39 6.66
C VAL A 297 22.07 -22.42 7.18
N VAL A 298 21.91 -22.37 8.50
CA VAL A 298 20.83 -21.61 9.16
C VAL A 298 21.36 -20.39 9.90
N ALA A 299 20.59 -19.31 9.85
CA ALA A 299 20.74 -18.10 10.66
C ALA A 299 19.34 -17.61 11.06
N HIS A 300 19.24 -16.77 12.09
CA HIS A 300 17.98 -16.14 12.43
C HIS A 300 18.21 -14.74 12.98
N ASP A 301 17.26 -13.85 12.72
CA ASP A 301 17.19 -12.50 13.28
C ASP A 301 15.96 -12.37 14.18
N CYS A 302 16.01 -11.42 15.11
CA CYS A 302 14.85 -10.92 15.81
C CYS A 302 14.83 -9.40 15.64
N ASP A 303 13.78 -8.85 15.07
CA ASP A 303 13.63 -7.40 14.97
C ASP A 303 13.46 -6.82 16.37
N ALA A 304 14.29 -5.81 16.71
CA ALA A 304 14.21 -5.08 17.97
C ALA A 304 12.79 -4.54 18.26
N ARG A 305 12.02 -4.23 17.21
CA ARG A 305 10.62 -3.77 17.29
C ARG A 305 9.64 -4.89 17.62
N MET A 306 9.99 -6.14 17.32
CA MET A 306 9.15 -7.35 17.44
C MET A 306 9.62 -8.29 18.56
N VAL A 307 10.64 -7.93 19.35
CA VAL A 307 11.11 -8.74 20.49
C VAL A 307 9.97 -9.15 21.44
N LYS A 308 8.94 -8.32 21.58
CA LYS A 308 7.78 -8.59 22.44
C LYS A 308 6.75 -9.54 21.83
N THR A 309 6.79 -9.80 20.52
CA THR A 309 5.85 -10.70 19.84
C THR A 309 6.37 -12.14 19.81
N GLY A 310 7.66 -12.36 20.06
CA GLY A 310 8.28 -13.67 19.96
C GLY A 310 8.40 -14.19 18.52
N CYS A 311 8.28 -13.31 17.52
CA CYS A 311 8.50 -13.65 16.12
C CYS A 311 9.99 -13.51 15.75
N TYR A 312 10.51 -14.48 15.01
CA TYR A 312 11.88 -14.55 14.53
C TYR A 312 11.89 -14.84 13.03
N THR A 313 12.71 -14.12 12.27
CA THR A 313 12.96 -14.45 10.86
C THR A 313 14.10 -15.45 10.79
N VAL A 314 13.82 -16.65 10.30
CA VAL A 314 14.81 -17.72 10.10
C VAL A 314 15.18 -17.81 8.63
N TYR A 315 16.49 -17.87 8.38
CA TYR A 315 17.09 -17.95 7.05
C TYR A 315 17.79 -19.29 6.90
N GLY A 316 17.53 -20.00 5.81
CA GLY A 316 18.19 -21.24 5.46
C GLY A 316 18.66 -21.22 4.01
N HIS A 317 19.92 -21.53 3.76
CA HIS A 317 20.42 -21.68 2.38
C HIS A 317 21.27 -22.94 2.20
N ARG A 318 21.23 -23.55 1.01
CA ARG A 318 22.08 -24.68 0.64
C ARG A 318 23.29 -24.23 -0.17
N ALA A 319 24.49 -24.38 0.38
CA ALA A 319 25.73 -24.00 -0.31
C ALA A 319 25.90 -24.68 -1.69
N GLN A 320 25.43 -25.93 -1.84
CA GLN A 320 25.58 -26.72 -3.07
C GLN A 320 24.61 -26.35 -4.19
N LYS A 321 23.56 -25.56 -3.91
CA LYS A 321 22.52 -25.20 -4.89
C LYS A 321 22.54 -23.73 -5.31
N ARG A 322 23.52 -22.94 -4.83
CA ARG A 322 23.64 -21.54 -5.21
C ARG A 322 24.00 -21.43 -6.69
N ARG A 323 23.02 -21.08 -7.52
CA ARG A 323 23.28 -20.44 -8.80
C ARG A 323 23.88 -19.08 -8.48
N ALA A 324 25.01 -18.75 -9.10
CA ALA A 324 25.64 -17.46 -8.89
C ALA A 324 24.62 -16.35 -9.16
N GLY A 325 24.45 -15.45 -8.20
CA GLY A 325 23.62 -14.26 -8.37
C GLY A 325 24.03 -13.55 -9.65
N ALA A 326 23.04 -13.14 -10.42
CA ALA A 326 23.28 -12.42 -11.64
C ALA A 326 23.95 -11.08 -11.34
N ARG A 327 25.24 -10.96 -11.68
CA ARG A 327 25.84 -9.65 -11.95
C ARG A 327 25.41 -9.23 -13.34
N THR A 328 24.19 -8.76 -13.48
CA THR A 328 23.78 -8.12 -14.73
C THR A 328 24.48 -6.77 -14.81
N GLY A 329 25.48 -6.69 -15.69
CA GLY A 329 25.82 -5.45 -16.38
C GLY A 329 24.72 -5.08 -17.36
N ALA A 330 23.46 -5.06 -16.90
CA ALA A 330 22.34 -4.58 -17.69
C ALA A 330 22.64 -3.11 -18.02
N PRO A 331 22.40 -2.66 -19.27
CA PRO A 331 22.48 -1.24 -19.58
C PRO A 331 21.61 -0.49 -18.58
N ALA A 332 22.09 0.67 -18.11
CA ALA A 332 21.32 1.52 -17.20
C ALA A 332 19.90 1.63 -17.75
N PRO A 333 18.86 1.22 -16.99
CA PRO A 333 17.51 1.23 -17.50
C PRO A 333 17.19 2.63 -17.99
N ALA A 334 16.52 2.72 -19.14
CA ALA A 334 15.96 3.99 -19.60
C ALA A 334 15.18 4.63 -18.44
N GLU A 335 15.25 5.95 -18.32
CA GLU A 335 14.59 6.67 -17.23
C GLU A 335 13.10 6.32 -17.15
N ARG A 336 12.64 5.98 -15.94
CA ARG A 336 11.27 5.53 -15.64
C ARG A 336 10.63 6.33 -14.51
N TRP A 337 9.30 6.37 -14.59
CA TRP A 337 8.41 7.03 -13.64
C TRP A 337 7.45 6.00 -13.03
N PRO A 338 7.88 5.29 -11.99
CA PRO A 338 7.07 4.23 -11.38
C PRO A 338 5.92 4.75 -10.48
N SER A 339 5.86 6.05 -10.18
CA SER A 339 4.88 6.66 -9.28
C SER A 339 4.34 8.00 -9.81
N ARG A 340 3.07 8.28 -9.49
CA ARG A 340 2.35 9.53 -9.80
C ARG A 340 3.03 10.73 -9.19
N ARG A 341 3.50 10.63 -7.94
CA ARG A 341 4.20 11.73 -7.26
C ARG A 341 5.46 12.14 -8.01
N LYS A 342 6.33 11.16 -8.34
CA LYS A 342 7.56 11.42 -9.10
C LYS A 342 7.26 12.06 -10.46
N LEU A 343 6.28 11.51 -11.20
CA LEU A 343 5.91 12.06 -12.49
C LEU A 343 5.32 13.48 -12.38
N ALA A 344 4.43 13.72 -11.42
CA ALA A 344 3.85 15.05 -11.21
C ALA A 344 4.93 16.09 -10.89
N ASP A 345 5.90 15.75 -10.03
CA ASP A 345 7.00 16.65 -9.69
C ASP A 345 7.87 16.99 -10.91
N ASP A 346 8.20 15.99 -11.74
CA ASP A 346 8.97 16.21 -12.96
C ASP A 346 8.19 17.01 -14.01
N LEU A 347 6.87 16.80 -14.13
CA LEU A 347 6.03 17.61 -15.01
C LEU A 347 5.95 19.07 -14.56
N ARG A 348 5.87 19.33 -13.26
CA ARG A 348 5.95 20.70 -12.71
C ARG A 348 7.30 21.35 -13.03
N ALA A 349 8.40 20.60 -12.86
CA ALA A 349 9.74 21.08 -13.19
C ALA A 349 9.89 21.38 -14.69
N ALA A 350 9.34 20.51 -15.55
CA ALA A 350 9.34 20.69 -17.00
C ALA A 350 8.60 21.97 -17.42
N ILE A 351 7.40 22.22 -16.85
CA ILE A 351 6.65 23.45 -17.10
C ILE A 351 7.45 24.67 -16.65
N ALA A 352 7.99 24.65 -15.43
CA ALA A 352 8.75 25.77 -14.88
C ALA A 352 10.00 26.11 -15.73
N GLY A 353 10.65 25.09 -16.29
CA GLY A 353 11.82 25.25 -17.15
C GLY A 353 11.51 25.70 -18.58
N GLN A 354 10.47 25.14 -19.21
CA GLN A 354 10.14 25.40 -20.62
C GLN A 354 9.23 26.62 -20.81
N LEU A 355 8.39 26.91 -19.81
CA LEU A 355 7.43 28.01 -19.83
C LEU A 355 7.60 28.93 -18.60
N PRO A 356 8.74 29.63 -18.45
CA PRO A 356 8.97 30.50 -17.30
C PRO A 356 7.89 31.58 -17.18
N GLY A 357 7.30 31.72 -15.98
CA GLY A 357 6.25 32.70 -15.70
C GLY A 357 4.83 32.27 -16.07
N HIS A 358 4.65 31.09 -16.69
CA HIS A 358 3.33 30.48 -16.84
C HIS A 358 2.82 29.91 -15.51
N PRO A 359 1.50 29.90 -15.27
CA PRO A 359 0.92 29.22 -14.12
C PRO A 359 1.11 27.70 -14.23
N VAL A 360 1.51 27.06 -13.14
CA VAL A 360 1.68 25.60 -13.05
C VAL A 360 0.35 24.98 -12.58
N PRO A 361 -0.10 23.86 -13.18
CA PRO A 361 -1.26 23.13 -12.68
C PRO A 361 -1.14 22.75 -11.21
N GLU A 362 -2.20 23.02 -10.45
CA GLU A 362 -2.27 22.67 -9.03
C GLU A 362 -2.44 21.17 -8.83
N ARG A 363 -3.17 20.52 -9.76
CA ARG A 363 -3.45 19.09 -9.72
C ARG A 363 -3.08 18.41 -11.03
N PHE A 364 -2.48 17.24 -10.91
CA PHE A 364 -2.20 16.31 -11.99
C PHE A 364 -3.06 15.06 -11.75
N ILE A 365 -4.03 14.83 -12.64
CA ILE A 365 -4.93 13.69 -12.59
C ILE A 365 -4.48 12.71 -13.67
N PHE A 366 -4.04 11.52 -13.25
CA PHE A 366 -3.60 10.48 -14.17
C PHE A 366 -4.78 9.62 -14.58
N VAL A 367 -4.98 9.45 -15.89
CA VAL A 367 -6.14 8.77 -16.47
C VAL A 367 -5.71 7.75 -17.51
N SER A 368 -6.53 6.70 -17.70
CA SER A 368 -6.27 5.68 -18.72
C SER A 368 -6.53 6.17 -20.15
N ALA A 369 -7.43 7.14 -20.29
CA ALA A 369 -7.75 7.85 -21.52
C ALA A 369 -8.20 9.28 -21.20
N LEU A 370 -7.98 10.21 -22.12
CA LEU A 370 -8.41 11.59 -21.91
C LEU A 370 -9.94 11.69 -21.80
N PRO A 371 -10.47 12.45 -20.83
CA PRO A 371 -11.89 12.77 -20.77
C PRO A 371 -12.32 13.54 -22.02
N THR A 372 -13.55 13.29 -22.48
CA THR A 372 -14.12 14.04 -23.61
C THR A 372 -14.30 15.53 -23.24
N GLU A 373 -14.39 16.42 -24.24
CA GLU A 373 -14.68 17.84 -23.98
C GLU A 373 -16.00 18.07 -23.22
N ALA A 374 -16.99 17.18 -23.38
CA ALA A 374 -18.21 17.22 -22.59
C ALA A 374 -17.92 16.87 -21.11
N SER A 375 -17.22 15.77 -20.87
CA SER A 375 -16.84 15.31 -19.53
C SER A 375 -15.93 16.32 -18.81
N LEU A 376 -14.98 16.95 -19.52
CA LEU A 376 -14.14 18.01 -18.96
C LEU A 376 -14.96 19.21 -18.48
N ARG A 377 -15.99 19.61 -19.25
CA ARG A 377 -16.89 20.69 -18.85
C ARG A 377 -17.72 20.33 -17.63
N GLU A 378 -18.17 19.08 -17.53
CA GLU A 378 -18.89 18.57 -16.36
C GLU A 378 -17.99 18.49 -15.12
N LEU A 379 -16.78 17.93 -15.25
CA LEU A 379 -15.79 17.88 -14.17
C LEU A 379 -15.38 19.28 -13.70
N SER A 380 -15.19 20.22 -14.61
CA SER A 380 -14.94 21.62 -14.29
C SER A 380 -16.16 22.28 -13.63
N ALA A 381 -17.37 21.90 -14.03
CA ALA A 381 -18.60 22.38 -13.41
C ALA A 381 -18.82 21.83 -12.00
N LEU A 382 -18.46 20.57 -11.75
CA LEU A 382 -18.46 19.92 -10.43
C LEU A 382 -17.39 20.54 -9.52
N SER A 383 -16.16 20.67 -10.03
CA SER A 383 -15.08 21.37 -9.32
C SER A 383 -15.50 22.82 -9.00
N ARG A 384 -16.24 23.51 -9.89
CA ARG A 384 -16.83 24.84 -9.61
C ARG A 384 -17.91 24.80 -8.53
N ALA A 385 -18.72 23.75 -8.42
CA ALA A 385 -19.69 23.62 -7.33
C ALA A 385 -18.99 23.40 -5.99
N GLU A 386 -17.86 22.68 -6.00
CA GLU A 386 -17.01 22.44 -4.84
C GLU A 386 -16.15 23.67 -4.46
N HIS A 387 -15.70 24.47 -5.44
CA HIS A 387 -14.72 25.57 -5.31
C HIS A 387 -15.26 26.96 -5.74
N ALA A 388 -16.58 27.16 -5.81
CA ALA A 388 -17.13 28.48 -6.09
C ALA A 388 -16.50 29.51 -5.13
N PRO A 389 -16.05 30.69 -5.59
CA PRO A 389 -15.46 31.70 -4.72
C PRO A 389 -16.53 32.10 -3.71
N ARG A 390 -16.42 31.55 -2.51
CA ARG A 390 -17.29 31.86 -1.38
C ARG A 390 -16.63 33.00 -0.64
N ALA A 391 -17.47 33.95 -0.21
CA ALA A 391 -17.04 35.09 0.57
C ALA A 391 -16.03 34.65 1.65
N PRO A 392 -14.97 35.43 1.91
CA PRO A 392 -14.09 35.17 3.05
C PRO A 392 -14.96 34.95 4.29
N GLY A 393 -14.98 33.73 4.84
CA GLY A 393 -15.87 33.32 5.94
C GLY A 393 -16.98 32.29 5.63
N GLY A 394 -16.80 31.39 4.67
CA GLY A 394 -17.70 30.24 4.48
C GLY A 394 -17.34 29.05 5.39
N SER A 395 -18.35 28.29 5.87
CA SER A 395 -18.22 27.12 6.77
C SER A 395 -17.03 26.21 6.44
N ARG A 396 -16.87 25.81 5.16
CA ARG A 396 -15.78 24.92 4.73
C ARG A 396 -14.38 25.54 4.84
N SER A 397 -14.22 26.82 4.53
CA SER A 397 -12.93 27.53 4.68
C SER A 397 -12.58 27.71 6.16
N GLU A 398 -13.58 27.86 7.01
CA GLU A 398 -13.39 27.86 8.47
C GLU A 398 -13.03 26.48 9.02
N ILE A 399 -13.66 25.41 8.50
CA ILE A 399 -13.34 24.02 8.84
C ILE A 399 -11.90 23.70 8.45
N GLU A 400 -11.50 23.98 7.22
CA GLU A 400 -10.14 23.75 6.73
C GLU A 400 -9.12 24.55 7.54
N SER A 401 -9.39 25.82 7.84
CA SER A 401 -8.49 26.64 8.66
C SER A 401 -8.36 26.13 10.11
N ARG A 402 -9.45 25.64 10.71
CA ARG A 402 -9.44 25.05 12.06
C ARG A 402 -8.70 23.71 12.05
N LEU A 403 -8.97 22.87 11.06
CA LEU A 403 -8.32 21.58 10.89
C LEU A 403 -6.80 21.75 10.66
N ALA A 404 -6.41 22.73 9.84
CA ALA A 404 -5.01 23.11 9.66
C ALA A 404 -4.37 23.56 10.97
N GLY A 405 -5.12 24.25 11.85
CA GLY A 405 -4.70 24.59 13.20
C GLY A 405 -4.38 23.34 14.04
N ILE A 406 -5.32 22.38 14.07
CA ILE A 406 -5.14 21.11 14.79
C ILE A 406 -3.91 20.35 14.29
N TRP A 407 -3.72 20.26 12.97
CA TRP A 407 -2.57 19.58 12.38
C TRP A 407 -1.24 20.27 12.71
N ARG A 408 -1.19 21.60 12.71
CA ARG A 408 0.03 22.34 13.10
C ARG A 408 0.43 22.04 14.54
N GLU A 409 -0.54 21.92 15.44
CA GLU A 409 -0.28 21.57 16.84
C GLU A 409 0.22 20.13 17.00
N LEU A 410 -0.25 19.21 16.17
CA LEU A 410 0.19 17.81 16.19
C LEU A 410 1.59 17.62 15.59
N PHE A 411 1.95 18.38 14.55
CA PHE A 411 3.17 18.18 13.77
C PHE A 411 4.25 19.27 13.97
N GLY A 412 4.04 20.25 14.85
CA GLY A 412 5.10 21.18 15.25
C GLY A 412 5.35 22.38 14.30
N GLY A 413 4.48 22.62 13.32
CA GLY A 413 4.34 23.92 12.64
C GLY A 413 5.11 24.17 11.32
N ASN A 414 4.33 24.44 10.26
CA ASN A 414 4.58 25.35 9.12
C ASN A 414 3.21 25.63 8.42
N VAL A 415 3.18 26.49 7.39
CA VAL A 415 1.97 26.65 6.55
C VAL A 415 1.67 25.32 5.85
N LEU A 416 0.58 24.68 6.23
CA LEU A 416 0.10 23.46 5.59
C LEU A 416 -0.53 23.83 4.24
N ARG A 417 -0.11 23.11 3.19
CA ARG A 417 -0.78 23.17 1.89
C ARG A 417 -2.15 22.46 2.00
N PRO A 418 -3.16 22.83 1.20
CA PRO A 418 -4.44 22.10 1.18
C PRO A 418 -4.28 20.62 0.80
N ASP A 419 -3.28 20.30 -0.02
CA ASP A 419 -2.93 18.93 -0.42
C ASP A 419 -2.03 18.19 0.57
N ALA A 420 -1.74 18.79 1.74
CA ALA A 420 -0.89 18.18 2.74
C ALA A 420 -1.54 16.90 3.27
N ASP A 421 -0.76 15.82 3.24
CA ASP A 421 -1.20 14.50 3.64
C ASP A 421 -0.80 14.21 5.09
N PHE A 422 -1.75 13.71 5.88
CA PHE A 422 -1.60 13.48 7.31
C PHE A 422 -0.42 12.56 7.63
N PHE A 423 -0.23 11.50 6.84
CA PHE A 423 0.80 10.51 7.08
C PHE A 423 2.16 10.95 6.53
N GLU A 424 2.20 11.74 5.45
CA GLU A 424 3.44 12.37 4.98
C GLU A 424 4.04 13.33 6.01
N LEU A 425 3.19 13.96 6.84
CA LEU A 425 3.63 14.81 7.94
C LEU A 425 4.12 14.03 9.17
N GLY A 426 4.20 12.70 9.08
CA GLY A 426 4.58 11.82 10.19
C GLY A 426 3.38 11.33 11.01
N GLY A 427 2.17 11.46 10.48
CA GLY A 427 0.96 10.88 11.05
C GLY A 427 1.10 9.37 11.18
N ASN A 428 0.67 8.85 12.32
CA ASN A 428 0.63 7.43 12.62
C ASN A 428 -0.63 7.16 13.44
N SER A 429 -0.84 5.91 13.85
CA SER A 429 -2.04 5.53 14.60
C SER A 429 -2.22 6.36 15.88
N LEU A 430 -1.16 6.65 16.63
CA LEU A 430 -1.23 7.46 17.85
C LEU A 430 -1.57 8.93 17.53
N THR A 431 -0.94 9.52 16.52
CA THR A 431 -1.25 10.89 16.09
C THR A 431 -2.67 10.97 15.52
N ALA A 432 -3.17 9.91 14.88
CA ALA A 432 -4.53 9.82 14.36
C ALA A 432 -5.56 9.82 15.49
N VAL A 433 -5.30 9.10 16.60
CA VAL A 433 -6.14 9.19 17.81
C VAL A 433 -6.20 10.62 18.34
N ARG A 434 -5.04 11.27 18.45
CA ARG A 434 -4.96 12.66 18.92
C ARG A 434 -5.68 13.62 17.98
N LEU A 435 -5.63 13.35 16.66
CA LEU A 435 -6.34 14.12 15.65
C LEU A 435 -7.86 13.95 15.79
N LEU A 436 -8.37 12.71 15.86
CA LEU A 436 -9.80 12.42 16.03
C LEU A 436 -10.36 13.09 17.29
N SER A 437 -9.70 12.91 18.42
CA SER A 437 -10.12 13.54 19.68
C SER A 437 -10.21 15.07 19.57
N ARG A 438 -9.24 15.72 18.90
CA ARG A 438 -9.26 17.18 18.71
C ARG A 438 -10.29 17.65 17.69
N ILE A 439 -10.57 16.83 16.68
CA ILE A 439 -11.64 17.06 15.71
C ILE A 439 -12.99 16.98 16.43
N GLU A 440 -13.21 15.96 17.27
CA GLU A 440 -14.43 15.83 18.09
C GLU A 440 -14.62 17.03 19.02
N ASP A 441 -13.54 17.48 19.68
CA ASP A 441 -13.58 18.67 20.55
C ASP A 441 -13.93 19.95 19.76
N SER A 442 -13.47 20.06 18.50
CA SER A 442 -13.60 21.27 17.69
C SER A 442 -14.89 21.34 16.87
N PHE A 443 -15.42 20.20 16.46
CA PHE A 443 -16.53 20.09 15.49
C PHE A 443 -17.71 19.24 16.00
N GLY A 444 -17.56 18.58 17.15
CA GLY A 444 -18.55 17.70 17.77
C GLY A 444 -18.29 16.21 17.52
N ALA A 445 -18.83 15.37 18.39
CA ALA A 445 -18.68 13.91 18.32
C ALA A 445 -19.18 13.32 17.00
N ASP A 446 -18.57 12.22 16.55
CA ASP A 446 -18.91 11.45 15.34
C ASP A 446 -18.95 12.28 14.04
N VAL A 447 -18.19 13.38 13.96
CA VAL A 447 -18.15 14.21 12.73
C VAL A 447 -17.30 13.58 11.62
N LEU A 448 -16.37 12.70 12.01
CA LEU A 448 -15.44 12.01 11.15
C LEU A 448 -15.25 10.60 11.73
N ALA A 449 -15.45 9.55 10.93
CA ALA A 449 -15.21 8.19 11.38
C ALA A 449 -13.70 7.92 11.47
N PRO A 450 -13.23 7.00 12.34
CA PRO A 450 -11.80 6.66 12.41
C PRO A 450 -11.21 6.22 11.06
N ASP A 451 -12.00 5.49 10.27
CA ASP A 451 -11.63 5.03 8.93
C ASP A 451 -11.44 6.19 7.93
N ASP A 452 -12.13 7.31 8.13
CA ASP A 452 -12.08 8.45 7.21
C ASP A 452 -10.71 9.13 7.20
N ILE A 453 -9.90 8.99 8.26
CA ILE A 453 -8.51 9.47 8.25
C ILE A 453 -7.68 8.74 7.19
N PHE A 454 -8.01 7.48 6.91
CA PHE A 454 -7.26 6.65 5.95
C PHE A 454 -7.77 6.82 4.52
N THR A 455 -9.04 7.20 4.33
CA THR A 455 -9.63 7.42 3.00
C THR A 455 -9.55 8.89 2.57
N ALA A 456 -9.73 9.83 3.50
CA ALA A 456 -9.63 11.28 3.32
C ALA A 456 -8.40 11.83 4.06
N SER A 457 -7.22 11.28 3.73
CA SER A 457 -5.98 11.56 4.46
C SER A 457 -5.33 12.92 4.18
N ARG A 458 -5.83 13.67 3.18
CA ARG A 458 -5.36 15.02 2.86
C ARG A 458 -6.21 16.07 3.57
N LEU A 459 -5.60 17.22 3.86
CA LEU A 459 -6.25 18.30 4.59
C LEU A 459 -7.55 18.78 3.91
N ASP A 460 -7.52 18.92 2.57
CA ASP A 460 -8.66 19.30 1.73
C ASP A 460 -9.79 18.25 1.74
N ASP A 461 -9.44 16.97 1.58
CA ASP A 461 -10.38 15.84 1.60
C ASP A 461 -11.03 15.66 2.97
N MET A 462 -10.24 15.74 4.04
CA MET A 462 -10.72 15.61 5.41
C MET A 462 -11.66 16.76 5.79
N ALA A 463 -11.33 17.99 5.38
CA ALA A 463 -12.21 19.14 5.57
C ALA A 463 -13.54 18.97 4.79
N ALA A 464 -13.50 18.34 3.61
CA ALA A 464 -14.70 18.03 2.82
C ALA A 464 -15.61 17.02 3.55
N ALA A 465 -15.03 15.95 4.10
CA ALA A 465 -15.76 14.92 4.83
C ALA A 465 -16.47 15.52 6.07
N ILE A 466 -15.76 16.35 6.84
CA ILE A 466 -16.32 17.05 8.01
C ILE A 466 -17.47 17.99 7.59
N ASP A 467 -17.29 18.79 6.54
CA ASP A 467 -18.31 19.73 6.05
C ASP A 467 -19.59 18.99 5.60
N ALA A 468 -19.43 17.86 4.89
CA ALA A 468 -20.55 17.03 4.45
C ALA A 468 -21.36 16.48 5.65
N THR A 469 -20.69 15.98 6.67
CA THR A 469 -21.33 15.46 7.89
C THR A 469 -22.07 16.56 8.67
N LEU A 470 -21.43 17.73 8.82
CA LEU A 470 -22.04 18.88 9.50
C LEU A 470 -23.26 19.42 8.75
N ALA A 471 -23.18 19.50 7.41
CA ALA A 471 -24.31 19.91 6.57
C ALA A 471 -25.48 18.93 6.66
N ALA A 472 -25.21 17.61 6.65
CA ALA A 472 -26.22 16.58 6.81
C ALA A 472 -26.95 16.68 8.17
N ARG A 473 -26.21 16.96 9.25
CA ARG A 473 -26.78 17.17 10.60
C ARG A 473 -27.65 18.42 10.67
N GLN A 474 -27.24 19.52 10.06
CA GLN A 474 -28.05 20.74 10.00
C GLN A 474 -29.34 20.53 9.22
N ALA A 475 -29.29 19.78 8.11
CA ALA A 475 -30.47 19.42 7.34
C ALA A 475 -31.44 18.50 8.12
N ALA A 476 -30.90 17.56 8.91
CA ALA A 476 -31.70 16.67 9.77
C ALA A 476 -32.29 17.38 10.99
N GLY A 477 -31.56 18.32 11.59
CA GLY A 477 -32.00 19.11 12.75
C GLY A 477 -32.98 20.25 12.41
N GLY A 478 -33.02 20.71 11.16
CA GLY A 478 -33.97 21.71 10.68
C GLY A 478 -35.34 21.15 10.26
N ALA A 479 -35.51 19.83 10.30
CA ALA A 479 -36.75 19.12 9.94
C ALA A 479 -37.57 18.65 11.15
N ALA A 480 -37.15 19.00 12.38
CA ALA A 480 -37.76 18.59 13.65
C ALA A 480 -38.61 19.68 14.30
#